data_AF-A0A2S6IEY2-F1
#
_entry.id   AF-A0A2S6IEY2-F1
#
_cell.length_a   1.000
_cell.length_b   1.000
_cell.length_c   1.000
_cell.angle_alpha   90.00
_cell.angle_beta   90.00
_cell.angle_gamma   90.00
#
_symmetry.space_group_name_H-M   'P 1'
#
loop_
_entity.id
_entity.type
_entity.pdbx_description
1 polymer ?
#
loop_
_entity_poly.entity_id
_entity_poly.type
_entity_poly.pdbx_seq_one_letter_code
_entity_poly.pdbx_strand_id
1 'polypeptide(L)' 'MSKSKMTTNAASRIQSATAKSGNGSVSKGSFAARASRAAATNSKK' A
#
# COMPACT_ATOMS: atom_id res chain seq x y z
N MET A 1 -19.30 12.54 0.71
CA MET A 1 -17.88 12.26 0.40
C MET A 1 -17.65 10.75 0.41
N SER A 2 -17.55 10.11 -0.77
CA SER A 2 -17.26 8.67 -0.87
C SER A 2 -15.83 8.41 -0.39
N LYS A 3 -15.66 7.59 0.65
CA LYS A 3 -14.34 7.20 1.16
C LYS A 3 -13.71 6.24 0.12
N SER A 4 -12.76 6.74 -0.67
CA SER A 4 -11.98 5.89 -1.56
C SER A 4 -11.23 4.85 -0.73
N LYS A 5 -11.63 3.58 -0.83
CA LYS A 5 -10.99 2.47 -0.13
C LYS A 5 -9.70 2.12 -0.85
N MET A 6 -8.63 1.92 -0.09
CA MET A 6 -7.38 1.37 -0.63
C MET A 6 -7.66 -0.01 -1.24
N THR A 7 -7.33 -0.17 -2.51
CA THR A 7 -7.47 -1.45 -3.26
C THR A 7 -6.13 -2.15 -3.36
N THR A 8 -6.15 -3.46 -3.63
CA THR A 8 -4.93 -4.27 -3.80
C THR A 8 -4.07 -3.79 -4.97
N ASN A 9 -4.70 -3.33 -6.06
CA ASN A 9 -4.00 -2.76 -7.21
C ASN A 9 -3.29 -1.45 -6.84
N ALA A 10 -3.98 -0.54 -6.15
CA ALA A 10 -3.36 0.70 -5.67
C ALA A 10 -2.20 0.43 -4.71
N ALA A 11 -2.37 -0.51 -3.76
CA ALA A 11 -1.31 -0.89 -2.84
C ALA A 11 -0.08 -1.50 -3.54
N SER A 12 -0.27 -2.34 -4.57
CA SER A 12 0.82 -2.91 -5.36
C SER A 12 1.63 -1.82 -6.07
N ARG A 13 0.95 -0.83 -6.68
CA ARG A 13 1.62 0.32 -7.30
C ARG A 13 2.45 1.13 -6.30
N ILE A 14 1.87 1.40 -5.12
CA ILE A 14 2.55 2.12 -4.04
C ILE A 14 3.76 1.32 -3.54
N GLN A 15 3.62 0.01 -3.37
CA GLN A 15 4.71 -0.85 -2.94
C GLN A 15 5.85 -0.88 -3.96
N SER A 16 5.54 -1.02 -5.25
CA SER A 16 6.53 -1.01 -6.33
C SER A 16 7.30 0.31 -6.39
N ALA A 17 6.60 1.45 -6.34
CA ALA A 17 7.24 2.76 -6.36
C ALA A 17 8.15 2.98 -5.14
N THR A 18 7.69 2.55 -3.97
CA THR A 18 8.47 2.68 -2.72
C THR A 18 9.69 1.76 -2.74
N ALA A 19 9.54 0.51 -3.20
CA ALA A 19 10.66 -0.43 -3.33
C ALA A 19 11.70 0.08 -4.33
N LYS A 20 11.27 0.64 -5.47
CA LYS A 20 12.18 1.26 -6.45
C LYS A 20 12.98 2.41 -5.84
N SER A 21 12.33 3.25 -5.03
CA SER A 21 12.98 4.36 -4.33
C SER A 21 13.86 3.91 -3.15
N GLY A 22 13.57 2.76 -2.56
CA GLY A 22 14.22 2.25 -1.34
C GLY A 22 15.19 1.09 -1.60
N ASN A 23 15.84 1.04 -2.76
CA ASN A 23 16.79 -0.01 -3.14
C ASN A 23 16.23 -1.44 -3.02
N GLY A 24 14.98 -1.63 -3.44
CA GLY A 24 14.26 -2.90 -3.35
C GLY A 24 13.60 -3.17 -2.00
N SER A 25 13.72 -2.26 -1.03
CA SER A 25 13.16 -2.41 0.31
C SER A 25 12.01 -1.45 0.59
N VAL A 26 11.06 -1.90 1.40
CA VAL A 26 9.99 -1.05 1.94
C VAL A 26 10.19 -0.94 3.44
N SER A 27 10.52 0.26 3.91
CA SER A 27 10.74 0.49 5.34
C SER A 27 9.46 0.28 6.15
N LYS A 28 9.60 -0.28 7.35
CA LYS A 28 8.49 -0.44 8.30
C LYS A 28 7.98 0.94 8.71
N GLY A 29 6.65 1.13 8.62
CA GLY A 29 6.00 2.41 8.94
C GLY A 29 5.87 3.37 7.74
N SER A 30 6.51 3.06 6.61
CA SER A 30 6.35 3.81 5.36
C SER A 30 4.90 3.80 4.86
N PHE A 31 4.60 4.73 3.96
CA PHE A 31 3.28 4.81 3.34
C PHE A 31 2.89 3.51 2.62
N ALA A 32 3.82 2.84 1.95
CA ALA A 32 3.58 1.53 1.35
C ALA A 32 3.13 0.49 2.38
N ALA A 33 3.82 0.37 3.51
CA ALA A 33 3.43 -0.56 4.57
C ALA A 33 2.00 -0.29 5.09
N ARG A 34 1.61 0.99 5.17
CA ARG A 34 0.24 1.40 5.56
C ARG A 34 -0.77 1.10 4.45
N ALA A 35 -0.42 1.32 3.19
CA ALA A 35 -1.27 1.02 2.03
C ALA A 35 -1.54 -0.49 1.89
N SER A 36 -0.52 -1.32 2.04
CA SER A 36 -0.66 -2.78 2.04
C SER A 36 -1.60 -3.26 3.15
N ARG A 37 -1.44 -2.72 4.36
CA ARG A 37 -2.35 -3.01 5.49
C ARG A 37 -3.78 -2.60 5.18
N ALA A 38 -3.98 -1.39 4.68
CA ALA A 38 -5.31 -0.89 4.35
C ALA A 38 -5.99 -1.72 3.25
N ALA A 39 -5.25 -2.14 2.22
CA ALA A 39 -5.77 -3.05 1.19
C ALA A 39 -6.20 -4.39 1.80
N ALA A 40 -5.37 -4.99 2.65
CA ALA A 40 -5.68 -6.28 3.30
C ALA A 40 -6.87 -6.19 4.27
N THR A 41 -7.05 -5.07 4.98
CA THR A 41 -8.23 -4.87 5.83
C THR A 41 -9.49 -4.60 5.02
N ASN A 42 -9.37 -3.92 3.87
CA ASN A 42 -10.50 -3.60 3.01
C ASN A 42 -10.96 -4.81 2.17
N SER A 43 -10.08 -5.77 1.89
CA SER A 43 -10.40 -7.01 1.20
C SER A 43 -11.07 -8.06 2.10
N LYS A 44 -11.16 -7.82 3.42
CA LYS A 44 -11.82 -8.72 4.38
C LYS A 44 -13.31 -8.37 4.58
N LYS A 45 -13.98 -7.86 3.55
CA LYS A 45 -15.43 -7.61 3.57
C LYS A 45 -16.10 -8.32 2.42
#